data_AF-A0AAW1Q3E5-F1
#
_entry.id   AF-A0AAW1Q3E5-F1
#
_cell.length_a   1.000
_cell.length_b   1.000
_cell.length_c   1.000
_cell.angle_alpha   90.00
_cell.angle_beta   90.00
_cell.angle_gamma   90.00
#
_symmetry.space_group_name_H-M   'P 1'
#
loop_
_entity.id
_entity.type
_entity.pdbx_description
1 polymer ?
#
loop_
_entity_poly.entity_id
_entity_poly.type
_entity_poly.pdbx_seq_one_letter_code
_entity_poly.pdbx_strand_id
1 'polypeptide(L)'
;MLGKPKLSLLLVFLLLLLSVHAVRDRKYYDILGVEVDADDRTIKKNYRKQALKWHPDRNPDAKEKAEAKFREIAAAYETLSDPEKRKLYDQFGEEALKGAAGAGGPGGPGGPGGGTFHFQGDPYEMFNAFFGGGGAGAGGGQRRVKINIGGMNSGGGMGGMGAGLGDILGGMGGLGDLLGGLGGGMGGMGGGPGMAGMFGNMGGRGGSGDGWVFLIEFYAPWCGHCRQLAPKWSKLAEALKGVVKVAAVNCDAHSELCAQHGVKGYPTVKAFVSGRLVDYNGDRSASSLKDWALSLLPSKVRTLNRPAQLPDFFQLCSPAAKPAKGAKGAKDERASGNACVLLFTAKSDTSPLYKSLSGQFAGKLAFGEVRTSNKELSDQFGVTSYPCLLVVCNGDADTMERYQGDFKSEPIGRFLQQFADGRRCSQVMKLDPHADYSKMRVAQLKQLLKDRGIVCRDCVEKDDYVKRVQELARQPTAKS
;
A
#
# COMPACT_ATOMS: atom_id res chain seq x y z
N MET A 1 -4.60 -15.61 -71.10
CA MET A 1 -3.30 -15.83 -70.45
C MET A 1 -3.33 -15.21 -69.06
N LEU A 2 -3.42 -16.05 -68.02
CA LEU A 2 -3.49 -15.64 -66.61
C LEU A 2 -2.08 -15.31 -66.10
N GLY A 3 -1.70 -14.02 -66.19
CA GLY A 3 -0.46 -13.51 -65.64
C GLY A 3 -0.56 -13.35 -64.12
N LYS A 4 0.33 -14.02 -63.39
CA LYS A 4 0.46 -13.99 -61.92
C LYS A 4 1.17 -12.70 -61.47
N PRO A 5 0.55 -11.82 -60.65
CA PRO A 5 1.34 -10.98 -59.75
C PRO A 5 0.84 -11.00 -58.29
N LYS A 6 0.05 -12.01 -57.88
CA LYS A 6 -0.41 -12.09 -56.48
C LYS A 6 0.56 -12.84 -55.57
N LEU A 7 1.34 -13.79 -56.09
CA LEU A 7 2.24 -14.60 -55.26
C LEU A 7 3.48 -13.83 -54.81
N SER A 8 4.02 -12.92 -55.64
CA SER A 8 5.20 -12.12 -55.28
C SER A 8 4.88 -11.05 -54.23
N LEU A 9 3.73 -10.39 -54.33
CA LEU A 9 3.33 -9.38 -53.33
C LEU A 9 2.98 -10.03 -51.98
N LEU A 10 2.36 -11.22 -51.99
CA LEU A 10 2.05 -11.97 -50.77
C LEU A 10 3.31 -12.58 -50.13
N LEU A 11 4.31 -12.98 -50.92
CA LEU A 11 5.61 -13.43 -50.38
C LEU A 11 6.42 -12.27 -49.80
N VAL A 12 6.38 -11.09 -50.43
CA VAL A 12 7.02 -9.87 -49.90
C VAL A 12 6.31 -9.39 -48.65
N PHE A 13 4.98 -9.48 -48.58
CA PHE A 13 4.21 -9.17 -47.37
C PHE A 13 4.43 -10.20 -46.26
N LEU A 14 4.56 -11.49 -46.60
CA LEU A 14 4.91 -12.56 -45.67
C LEU A 14 6.37 -12.46 -45.19
N LEU A 15 7.30 -12.05 -46.06
CA LEU A 15 8.70 -11.75 -45.70
C LEU A 15 8.83 -10.46 -44.86
N LEU A 16 7.98 -9.44 -45.12
CA LEU A 16 7.85 -8.25 -44.28
C LEU A 16 7.20 -8.55 -42.93
N LEU A 17 6.23 -9.47 -42.87
CA LEU A 17 5.66 -9.98 -41.61
C LEU A 17 6.63 -10.89 -40.85
N LEU A 18 7.47 -11.65 -41.57
CA LEU A 18 8.52 -12.47 -40.97
C LEU A 18 9.69 -11.64 -40.42
N SER A 19 9.93 -10.42 -40.93
CA SER A 19 10.93 -9.49 -40.40
C SER A 19 10.45 -8.64 -39.21
N VAL A 20 9.17 -8.74 -38.83
CA VAL A 20 8.62 -8.20 -37.56
C VAL A 20 8.85 -9.18 -36.38
N HIS A 21 9.53 -10.30 -36.59
CA HIS A 21 10.06 -11.11 -35.49
C HIS A 21 11.20 -10.34 -34.82
N ALA A 22 10.80 -9.56 -33.81
CA ALA A 22 11.59 -8.91 -32.79
C ALA A 22 13.04 -9.42 -32.74
N VAL A 23 13.98 -8.51 -32.95
CA VAL A 23 15.33 -8.66 -32.42
C VAL A 23 15.16 -8.79 -30.90
N ARG A 24 15.03 -10.04 -30.44
CA ARG A 24 15.04 -10.39 -29.02
C ARG A 24 16.46 -10.15 -28.57
N ASP A 25 16.72 -9.02 -27.94
CA ASP A 25 18.00 -8.75 -27.30
C ASP A 25 18.24 -9.82 -26.22
N ARG A 26 19.04 -10.84 -26.53
CA ARG A 26 19.33 -11.95 -25.61
C ARG A 26 20.49 -11.65 -24.67
N LYS A 27 21.09 -10.46 -24.75
CA LYS A 27 22.33 -10.12 -24.06
C LYS A 27 22.31 -10.44 -22.57
N TYR A 28 21.25 -10.10 -21.84
CA TYR A 28 21.15 -10.40 -20.40
C TYR A 28 20.96 -11.89 -20.11
N TYR A 29 20.25 -12.62 -20.96
CA TYR A 29 20.11 -14.08 -20.86
C TYR A 29 21.45 -14.77 -21.14
N ASP A 30 22.20 -14.29 -22.14
CA ASP A 30 23.52 -14.81 -22.51
C ASP A 30 24.59 -14.51 -21.45
N ILE A 31 24.56 -13.31 -20.83
CA ILE A 31 25.44 -12.94 -19.72
C ILE A 31 25.24 -13.87 -18.52
N LEU A 32 23.99 -14.20 -18.21
CA LEU A 32 23.67 -15.16 -17.16
C LEU A 32 23.80 -16.62 -17.62
N GLY A 33 23.88 -16.90 -18.92
CA GLY A 33 23.96 -18.26 -19.47
C GLY A 33 22.68 -19.06 -19.23
N VAL A 34 21.52 -18.44 -19.45
CA VAL A 34 20.18 -19.02 -19.27
C VAL A 34 19.34 -18.87 -20.54
N GLU A 35 18.33 -19.73 -20.71
CA GLU A 35 17.36 -19.58 -21.80
C GLU A 35 16.36 -18.46 -21.51
N VAL A 36 15.70 -17.95 -22.56
CA VAL A 36 14.78 -16.79 -22.48
C VAL A 36 13.54 -17.09 -21.63
N ASP A 37 13.13 -18.36 -21.57
CA ASP A 37 12.01 -18.86 -20.78
C ASP A 37 12.43 -19.38 -19.39
N ALA A 38 13.70 -19.19 -18.99
CA ALA A 38 14.19 -19.66 -17.70
C ALA A 38 13.37 -19.11 -16.52
N ASP A 39 13.06 -20.00 -15.57
CA ASP A 39 12.38 -19.65 -14.33
C ASP A 39 13.30 -18.83 -13.39
N ASP A 40 12.69 -18.10 -12.45
CA ASP A 40 13.42 -17.23 -11.51
C ASP A 40 14.48 -18.00 -10.71
N ARG A 41 14.23 -19.30 -10.46
CA ARG A 41 15.16 -20.19 -9.76
C ARG A 41 16.42 -20.43 -10.59
N THR A 42 16.28 -20.67 -11.89
CA THR A 42 17.37 -20.92 -12.84
C THR A 42 18.16 -19.64 -13.12
N ILE A 43 17.49 -18.50 -13.26
CA ILE A 43 18.11 -17.17 -13.36
C ILE A 43 18.97 -16.90 -12.13
N LYS A 44 18.39 -17.07 -10.93
CA LYS A 44 19.10 -16.88 -9.67
C LYS A 44 20.28 -17.83 -9.55
N LYS A 45 20.13 -19.11 -9.87
CA LYS A 45 21.18 -20.13 -9.79
C LYS A 45 22.38 -19.77 -10.67
N ASN A 46 22.14 -19.36 -11.91
CA ASN A 46 23.21 -19.04 -12.84
C ASN A 46 23.86 -17.68 -12.55
N TYR A 47 23.10 -16.70 -12.04
CA TYR A 47 23.68 -15.48 -11.46
C TYR A 47 24.71 -15.83 -10.37
N ARG A 48 24.39 -16.74 -9.43
CA ARG A 48 25.36 -17.16 -8.39
C ARG A 48 26.64 -17.73 -9.01
N LYS A 49 26.49 -18.58 -10.03
CA LYS A 49 27.61 -19.24 -10.71
C LYS A 49 28.53 -18.22 -11.40
N GLN A 50 27.94 -17.24 -12.10
CA GLN A 50 28.68 -16.21 -12.82
C GLN A 50 29.31 -15.20 -11.87
N ALA A 51 28.60 -14.76 -10.82
CA ALA A 51 29.10 -13.87 -9.79
C ALA A 51 30.30 -14.47 -9.04
N LEU A 52 30.23 -15.76 -8.69
CA LEU A 52 31.36 -16.48 -8.08
C LEU A 52 32.53 -16.65 -9.05
N LYS A 53 32.29 -16.80 -10.36
CA LYS A 53 33.35 -16.95 -11.35
C LYS A 53 34.17 -15.66 -11.52
N TRP A 54 33.50 -14.51 -11.48
CA TRP A 54 34.09 -13.20 -11.72
C TRP A 54 34.37 -12.41 -10.42
N HIS A 55 34.44 -13.08 -9.28
CA HIS A 55 34.80 -12.45 -8.00
C HIS A 55 36.30 -12.05 -7.99
N PRO A 56 36.68 -10.87 -7.43
CA PRO A 56 38.07 -10.40 -7.34
C PRO A 56 39.01 -11.38 -6.67
N ASP A 57 38.56 -12.06 -5.62
CA ASP A 57 39.36 -13.07 -4.92
C ASP A 57 39.76 -14.25 -5.81
N ARG A 58 38.98 -14.53 -6.87
CA ARG A 58 39.27 -15.58 -7.86
C ARG A 58 39.92 -15.04 -9.12
N ASN A 59 40.02 -13.73 -9.26
CA ASN A 59 40.61 -13.04 -10.40
C ASN A 59 41.57 -11.93 -9.92
N PRO A 60 42.60 -12.26 -9.10
CA PRO A 60 43.47 -11.28 -8.47
C PRO A 60 44.32 -10.48 -9.46
N ASP A 61 44.65 -11.07 -10.62
CA ASP A 61 45.49 -10.48 -11.66
C ASP A 61 44.70 -9.72 -12.73
N ALA A 62 43.37 -9.80 -12.70
CA ALA A 62 42.46 -9.24 -13.71
C ALA A 62 41.28 -8.49 -13.09
N LYS A 63 41.55 -7.74 -12.02
CA LYS A 63 40.53 -7.05 -11.20
C LYS A 63 39.59 -6.17 -12.03
N GLU A 64 40.13 -5.34 -12.92
CA GLU A 64 39.33 -4.43 -13.75
C GLU A 64 38.39 -5.17 -14.71
N LYS A 65 38.86 -6.27 -15.32
CA LYS A 65 38.03 -7.11 -16.20
C LYS A 65 36.98 -7.88 -15.40
N ALA A 66 37.34 -8.36 -14.21
CA ALA A 66 36.43 -9.04 -13.29
C ALA A 66 35.33 -8.09 -12.79
N GLU A 67 35.68 -6.86 -12.43
CA GLU A 67 34.77 -5.78 -12.06
C GLU A 67 33.79 -5.44 -13.18
N ALA A 68 34.27 -5.28 -14.41
CA ALA A 68 33.43 -4.98 -15.56
C ALA A 68 32.43 -6.12 -15.82
N LYS A 69 32.90 -7.38 -15.80
CA LYS A 69 32.04 -8.56 -15.97
C LYS A 69 31.04 -8.71 -14.83
N PHE A 70 31.45 -8.42 -13.60
CA PHE A 70 30.59 -8.46 -12.44
C PHE A 70 29.46 -7.43 -12.52
N ARG A 71 29.77 -6.20 -12.99
CA ARG A 71 28.77 -5.15 -13.26
C ARG A 71 27.74 -5.59 -14.31
N GLU A 72 28.19 -6.20 -15.40
CA GLU A 72 27.29 -6.75 -16.44
C GLU A 72 26.37 -7.85 -15.88
N ILE A 73 26.92 -8.78 -15.08
CA ILE A 73 26.17 -9.88 -14.45
C ILE A 73 25.13 -9.34 -13.47
N ALA A 74 25.47 -8.30 -12.72
CA ALA A 74 24.55 -7.63 -11.80
C ALA A 74 23.40 -6.95 -12.54
N ALA A 75 23.68 -6.19 -13.60
CA ALA A 75 22.66 -5.52 -14.41
C ALA A 75 21.70 -6.52 -15.08
N ALA A 76 22.24 -7.64 -15.60
CA ALA A 76 21.44 -8.70 -16.17
C ALA A 76 20.50 -9.34 -15.13
N TYR A 77 21.00 -9.61 -13.92
CA TYR A 77 20.17 -10.19 -12.85
C TYR A 77 19.09 -9.22 -12.35
N GLU A 78 19.41 -7.94 -12.16
CA GLU A 78 18.44 -6.94 -11.72
C GLU A 78 17.27 -6.82 -12.71
N THR A 79 17.58 -6.85 -14.01
CA THR A 79 16.56 -6.76 -15.06
C THR A 79 15.74 -8.05 -15.15
N LEU A 80 16.38 -9.22 -15.17
CA LEU A 80 15.70 -10.49 -15.39
C LEU A 80 15.00 -11.06 -14.14
N SER A 81 15.34 -10.59 -12.94
CA SER A 81 14.67 -11.01 -11.69
C SER A 81 13.43 -10.19 -11.35
N ASP A 82 13.19 -9.06 -12.02
CA ASP A 82 11.99 -8.26 -11.88
C ASP A 82 11.02 -8.54 -13.04
N PRO A 83 9.78 -8.98 -12.77
CA PRO A 83 8.84 -9.36 -13.83
C PRO A 83 8.49 -8.24 -14.81
N GLU A 84 8.43 -6.99 -14.35
CA GLU A 84 8.07 -5.84 -15.18
C GLU A 84 9.26 -5.40 -16.04
N LYS A 85 10.46 -5.33 -15.45
CA LYS A 85 11.70 -5.02 -16.20
C LYS A 85 12.05 -6.12 -17.20
N ARG A 86 11.89 -7.40 -16.84
CA ARG A 86 12.08 -8.53 -17.75
C ARG A 86 11.14 -8.41 -18.94
N LYS A 87 9.86 -8.13 -18.70
CA LYS A 87 8.88 -7.93 -19.77
C LYS A 87 9.24 -6.76 -20.69
N LEU A 88 9.66 -5.62 -20.14
CA LEU A 88 10.09 -4.46 -20.92
C LEU A 88 11.35 -4.75 -21.74
N TYR A 89 12.33 -5.43 -21.13
CA TYR A 89 13.55 -5.86 -21.81
C TYR A 89 13.27 -6.86 -22.94
N ASP A 90 12.39 -7.83 -22.70
CA ASP A 90 11.97 -8.82 -23.70
C ASP A 90 11.22 -8.17 -24.87
N GLN A 91 10.54 -7.05 -24.63
CA GLN A 91 9.74 -6.33 -25.62
C GLN A 91 10.56 -5.31 -26.42
N PHE A 92 11.54 -4.65 -25.79
CA PHE A 92 12.16 -3.46 -26.35
C PHE A 92 13.70 -3.42 -26.23
N GLY A 93 14.33 -4.46 -25.66
CA GLY A 93 15.78 -4.58 -25.50
C GLY A 93 16.40 -3.63 -24.47
N GLU A 94 17.74 -3.60 -24.39
CA GLU A 94 18.47 -2.77 -23.42
C GLU A 94 18.15 -1.27 -23.56
N GLU A 95 17.88 -0.79 -24.78
CA GLU A 95 17.64 0.62 -25.09
C GLU A 95 16.39 1.20 -24.41
N ALA A 96 15.33 0.39 -24.23
CA ALA A 96 14.15 0.83 -23.51
C ALA A 96 14.36 1.00 -22.01
N LEU A 97 15.36 0.31 -21.44
CA LEU A 97 15.77 0.52 -20.06
C LEU A 97 16.53 1.86 -19.92
N LYS A 98 17.10 2.39 -21.01
CA LYS A 98 17.79 3.71 -21.06
C LYS A 98 16.83 4.89 -21.16
N GLY A 99 15.71 4.72 -21.87
CA GLY A 99 14.67 5.74 -22.00
C GLY A 99 13.84 5.97 -20.72
N ALA A 100 13.76 4.98 -19.83
CA ALA A 100 13.00 5.10 -18.57
C ALA A 100 13.66 6.02 -17.51
N ALA A 101 14.86 6.53 -17.78
CA ALA A 101 15.65 7.37 -16.86
C ALA A 101 15.77 8.86 -17.27
N GLY A 102 15.08 9.31 -18.34
CA GLY A 102 15.35 10.63 -18.93
C GLY A 102 14.12 11.39 -19.42
N ALA A 103 13.27 11.85 -18.51
CA ALA A 103 12.38 12.98 -18.78
C ALA A 103 13.05 14.29 -18.30
N GLY A 104 14.00 14.79 -19.09
CA GLY A 104 14.64 16.09 -18.90
C GLY A 104 15.06 16.64 -20.26
N GLY A 105 14.42 17.74 -20.68
CA GLY A 105 14.54 18.30 -22.04
C GLY A 105 15.94 18.85 -22.40
N PRO A 106 16.19 19.10 -23.70
CA PRO A 106 17.51 19.32 -24.26
C PRO A 106 17.96 20.79 -24.23
N GLY A 107 19.21 21.03 -23.81
CA GLY A 107 19.90 22.33 -23.93
C GLY A 107 21.28 22.34 -23.26
N GLY A 108 22.34 22.05 -24.03
CA GLY A 108 23.74 21.94 -23.56
C GLY A 108 24.46 23.28 -23.36
N PRO A 109 25.81 23.29 -23.15
CA PRO A 109 26.73 22.80 -24.18
C PRO A 109 27.91 21.94 -23.70
N GLY A 110 28.25 20.91 -24.48
CA GLY A 110 29.56 20.24 -24.50
C GLY A 110 29.55 18.71 -24.49
N GLY A 111 29.30 18.06 -25.64
CA GLY A 111 29.60 16.63 -25.85
C GLY A 111 31.08 16.41 -26.23
N PRO A 112 31.59 15.16 -26.42
CA PRO A 112 30.86 13.90 -26.64
C PRO A 112 31.30 12.72 -25.74
N GLY A 113 30.34 11.94 -25.24
CA GLY A 113 30.62 10.67 -24.54
C GLY A 113 29.38 10.16 -23.82
N GLY A 114 28.82 9.04 -24.27
CA GLY A 114 27.56 8.48 -23.80
C GLY A 114 27.48 8.34 -22.28
N GLY A 115 26.41 8.90 -21.70
CA GLY A 115 26.10 8.80 -20.29
C GLY A 115 25.84 7.35 -19.89
N THR A 116 26.83 6.75 -19.24
CA THR A 116 26.74 5.48 -18.53
C THR A 116 25.73 5.59 -17.39
N PHE A 117 24.87 4.58 -17.26
CA PHE A 117 24.02 4.45 -16.07
C PHE A 117 24.88 4.36 -14.82
N HIS A 118 24.61 5.25 -13.86
CA HIS A 118 25.17 5.13 -12.53
C HIS A 118 24.43 4.03 -11.75
N PHE A 119 25.13 2.90 -11.61
CA PHE A 119 24.83 1.79 -10.72
C PHE A 119 24.77 2.32 -9.27
N GLN A 120 23.59 2.36 -8.65
CA GLN A 120 23.36 2.99 -7.34
C GLN A 120 23.59 1.98 -6.18
N GLY A 121 24.82 1.50 -6.05
CA GLY A 121 25.29 0.61 -4.98
C GLY A 121 26.70 0.09 -5.33
N ASP A 122 27.52 -0.31 -4.37
CA ASP A 122 28.78 -1.01 -4.71
C ASP A 122 28.43 -2.48 -5.06
N PRO A 123 28.77 -2.98 -6.27
CA PRO A 123 28.48 -4.36 -6.66
C PRO A 123 29.07 -5.40 -5.68
N TYR A 124 30.19 -5.07 -5.03
CA TYR A 124 30.84 -5.90 -4.02
C TYR A 124 30.09 -5.92 -2.70
N GLU A 125 29.43 -4.82 -2.30
CA GLU A 125 28.54 -4.83 -1.15
C GLU A 125 27.28 -5.67 -1.39
N MET A 126 26.77 -5.69 -2.64
CA MET A 126 25.63 -6.54 -3.02
C MET A 126 25.98 -8.03 -2.98
N PHE A 127 27.21 -8.41 -3.35
CA PHE A 127 27.72 -9.78 -3.24
C PHE A 127 28.01 -10.16 -1.79
N ASN A 128 28.71 -9.32 -1.03
CA ASN A 128 29.05 -9.56 0.37
C ASN A 128 27.78 -9.69 1.25
N ALA A 129 26.72 -8.95 0.93
CA ALA A 129 25.41 -9.09 1.56
C ALA A 129 24.71 -10.45 1.29
N PHE A 130 25.18 -11.22 0.30
CA PHE A 130 24.52 -12.44 -0.16
C PHE A 130 25.40 -13.70 -0.07
N PHE A 131 26.73 -13.56 -0.09
CA PHE A 131 27.71 -14.66 -0.16
C PHE A 131 28.88 -14.59 0.84
N GLY A 132 29.06 -13.48 1.57
CA GLY A 132 30.15 -13.30 2.54
C GLY A 132 30.02 -14.12 3.84
N GLY A 133 29.11 -15.10 3.90
CA GLY A 133 28.89 -15.98 5.04
C GLY A 133 28.86 -17.43 4.57
N GLY A 134 30.02 -18.09 4.62
CA GLY A 134 30.14 -19.51 4.29
C GLY A 134 29.41 -20.40 5.31
N GLY A 135 28.88 -21.52 4.81
CA GLY A 135 28.46 -22.66 5.63
C GLY A 135 26.95 -22.90 5.66
N ALA A 136 26.57 -24.14 5.41
CA ALA A 136 25.22 -24.62 5.29
C ALA A 136 24.32 -24.33 6.52
N GLY A 137 23.04 -24.10 6.26
CA GLY A 137 21.96 -24.14 7.26
C GLY A 137 21.50 -22.76 7.72
N ALA A 138 20.20 -22.51 7.56
CA ALA A 138 19.38 -21.57 8.33
C ALA A 138 20.02 -20.22 8.75
N GLY A 139 19.64 -19.11 8.13
CA GLY A 139 20.00 -17.79 8.68
C GLY A 139 19.55 -16.60 7.86
N GLY A 140 18.68 -15.76 8.43
CA GLY A 140 18.26 -14.48 7.87
C GLY A 140 19.40 -13.49 7.73
N GLY A 141 19.63 -13.01 6.50
CA GLY A 141 20.54 -11.91 6.18
C GLY A 141 19.87 -10.54 6.39
N GLN A 142 20.55 -9.69 7.15
CA GLN A 142 20.11 -8.40 7.69
C GLN A 142 19.76 -7.38 6.59
N ARG A 143 18.46 -7.11 6.38
CA ARG A 143 18.00 -5.87 5.73
C ARG A 143 17.48 -4.94 6.82
N ARG A 144 18.07 -3.75 7.00
CA ARG A 144 17.29 -2.63 7.56
C ARG A 144 16.27 -2.28 6.48
N VAL A 145 14.99 -2.33 6.83
CA VAL A 145 13.89 -2.07 5.89
C VAL A 145 14.04 -0.62 5.39
N LYS A 146 14.59 -0.44 4.19
CA LYS A 146 14.46 0.81 3.43
C LYS A 146 13.05 0.83 2.89
N ILE A 147 12.16 1.64 3.46
CA ILE A 147 10.84 1.85 2.86
C ILE A 147 10.96 2.99 1.86
N ASN A 148 10.82 2.67 0.57
CA ASN A 148 10.36 3.63 -0.44
C ASN A 148 8.84 3.77 -0.24
N ILE A 149 8.39 4.87 0.35
CA ILE A 149 6.96 5.18 0.50
C ILE A 149 6.57 6.13 -0.63
N GLY A 150 5.93 5.58 -1.66
CA GLY A 150 5.26 6.34 -2.71
C GLY A 150 4.20 5.48 -3.38
N GLY A 151 2.94 5.96 -3.42
CA GLY A 151 1.87 5.44 -4.28
C GLY A 151 0.68 4.79 -3.57
N MET A 152 -0.12 5.56 -2.84
CA MET A 152 -1.51 5.19 -2.49
C MET A 152 -2.37 6.45 -2.46
N ASN A 153 -2.79 6.89 -3.64
CA ASN A 153 -4.01 7.68 -3.79
C ASN A 153 -4.65 7.43 -5.17
N SER A 154 -5.99 7.48 -5.23
CA SER A 154 -6.89 7.11 -6.34
C SER A 154 -7.10 5.59 -6.47
N GLY A 155 -8.26 5.02 -6.09
CA GLY A 155 -9.58 5.33 -6.64
C GLY A 155 -9.95 4.21 -7.62
N GLY A 156 -10.90 3.36 -7.22
CA GLY A 156 -11.23 2.13 -7.95
C GLY A 156 -11.77 2.34 -9.37
N GLY A 157 -11.59 1.33 -10.22
CA GLY A 157 -12.24 1.25 -11.53
C GLY A 157 -11.68 0.17 -12.45
N MET A 158 -12.41 -0.95 -12.51
CA MET A 158 -12.59 -1.87 -13.65
C MET A 158 -11.43 -2.72 -14.17
N GLY A 159 -11.65 -4.04 -14.10
CA GLY A 159 -11.21 -4.98 -15.11
C GLY A 159 -12.13 -4.96 -16.34
N GLY A 160 -11.64 -5.49 -17.46
CA GLY A 160 -12.45 -5.79 -18.64
C GLY A 160 -11.70 -5.51 -19.95
N MET A 161 -11.32 -6.57 -20.65
CA MET A 161 -10.83 -6.57 -22.03
C MET A 161 -11.86 -5.95 -22.98
N GLY A 162 -11.40 -5.22 -24.00
CA GLY A 162 -12.26 -4.82 -25.13
C GLY A 162 -11.61 -3.80 -26.08
N ALA A 163 -11.17 -4.29 -27.23
CA ALA A 163 -10.82 -3.66 -28.51
C ALA A 163 -11.07 -2.16 -28.76
N GLY A 164 -10.20 -1.56 -29.58
CA GLY A 164 -10.60 -0.50 -30.54
C GLY A 164 -9.63 0.68 -30.68
N LEU A 165 -8.71 0.57 -31.63
CA LEU A 165 -8.04 1.69 -32.27
C LEU A 165 -9.00 2.29 -33.33
N GLY A 166 -9.33 3.59 -33.25
CA GLY A 166 -10.06 4.30 -34.29
C GLY A 166 -10.44 5.73 -33.90
N ASP A 167 -10.01 6.70 -34.72
CA ASP A 167 -10.39 8.13 -34.80
C ASP A 167 -9.73 9.06 -33.76
N ILE A 168 -8.59 9.74 -33.97
CA ILE A 168 -8.10 10.61 -35.06
C ILE A 168 -9.00 11.82 -35.38
N LEU A 169 -8.54 12.99 -34.94
CA LEU A 169 -8.68 14.36 -35.52
C LEU A 169 -10.08 14.96 -35.82
N GLY A 170 -10.38 16.02 -35.08
CA GLY A 170 -11.30 17.11 -35.43
C GLY A 170 -11.57 17.90 -34.14
N GLY A 171 -11.25 19.16 -33.95
CA GLY A 171 -11.13 20.32 -34.82
C GLY A 171 -11.13 21.54 -33.89
N MET A 172 -10.47 22.62 -34.30
CA MET A 172 -10.22 23.84 -33.53
C MET A 172 -11.48 24.51 -32.93
N GLY A 173 -11.31 25.16 -31.77
CA GLY A 173 -12.19 26.24 -31.33
C GLY A 173 -11.96 26.71 -29.89
N GLY A 174 -11.46 27.96 -29.71
CA GLY A 174 -11.74 28.72 -28.48
C GLY A 174 -10.56 29.17 -27.61
N LEU A 175 -9.50 29.75 -28.19
CA LEU A 175 -8.41 30.42 -27.45
C LEU A 175 -8.78 31.89 -27.17
N GLY A 176 -9.77 32.13 -26.30
CA GLY A 176 -10.33 33.47 -26.06
C GLY A 176 -10.36 33.96 -24.60
N ASP A 177 -10.51 33.09 -23.60
CA ASP A 177 -10.85 33.52 -22.23
C ASP A 177 -9.85 33.08 -21.14
N LEU A 178 -8.60 32.77 -21.50
CA LEU A 178 -7.55 32.35 -20.55
C LEU A 178 -6.31 33.25 -20.59
N LEU A 179 -6.48 34.55 -20.84
CA LEU A 179 -5.38 35.53 -20.91
C LEU A 179 -5.72 36.84 -20.20
N GLY A 180 -6.26 36.73 -18.97
CA GLY A 180 -6.55 37.85 -18.09
C GLY A 180 -6.27 37.50 -16.64
N GLY A 181 -4.98 37.42 -16.25
CA GLY A 181 -4.60 37.14 -14.86
C GLY A 181 -3.13 36.83 -14.62
N LEU A 182 -2.22 37.45 -15.38
CA LEU A 182 -0.79 37.44 -15.08
C LEU A 182 -0.48 38.58 -14.11
N GLY A 183 -0.08 38.24 -12.87
CA GLY A 183 0.42 39.23 -11.93
C GLY A 183 0.75 38.67 -10.55
N GLY A 184 1.94 38.07 -10.39
CA GLY A 184 2.63 38.02 -9.09
C GLY A 184 3.22 36.67 -8.68
N GLY A 185 4.56 36.57 -8.73
CA GLY A 185 5.34 35.72 -7.81
C GLY A 185 5.85 34.38 -8.34
N MET A 186 6.79 34.40 -9.29
CA MET A 186 7.69 33.26 -9.54
C MET A 186 8.67 33.11 -8.37
N GLY A 187 8.75 31.91 -7.81
CA GLY A 187 9.77 31.51 -6.83
C GLY A 187 9.80 29.99 -6.61
N GLY A 188 10.60 29.28 -7.41
CA GLY A 188 11.25 28.02 -7.03
C GLY A 188 10.38 26.75 -6.91
N MET A 189 9.96 26.17 -8.05
CA MET A 189 9.53 24.76 -8.11
C MET A 189 10.68 23.92 -8.69
N GLY A 190 11.39 23.21 -7.82
CA GLY A 190 12.44 22.26 -8.19
C GLY A 190 12.79 21.36 -7.01
N GLY A 191 12.25 20.15 -6.98
CA GLY A 191 12.54 19.14 -5.97
C GLY A 191 11.55 17.98 -6.03
N GLY A 192 11.95 16.86 -6.61
CA GLY A 192 11.15 15.63 -6.65
C GLY A 192 10.84 15.09 -5.24
N PRO A 193 9.76 14.31 -5.06
CA PRO A 193 9.34 13.88 -3.73
C PRO A 193 10.23 12.76 -3.19
N GLY A 194 11.36 13.12 -2.61
CA GLY A 194 12.09 12.31 -1.63
C GLY A 194 11.49 12.49 -0.23
N MET A 195 11.95 11.71 0.77
CA MET A 195 11.54 11.69 2.19
C MET A 195 11.27 13.05 2.88
N ALA A 196 11.69 14.19 2.33
CA ALA A 196 11.19 15.52 2.69
C ALA A 196 9.65 15.61 2.56
N GLY A 197 9.04 14.88 1.61
CA GLY A 197 7.59 14.71 1.50
C GLY A 197 6.97 13.84 2.60
N MET A 198 7.74 13.09 3.39
CA MET A 198 7.20 12.35 4.54
C MET A 198 7.07 13.28 5.76
N PHE A 199 8.06 14.14 6.01
CA PHE A 199 8.05 15.08 7.14
C PHE A 199 7.38 16.44 6.82
N GLY A 200 7.51 16.95 5.59
CA GLY A 200 6.78 18.12 5.11
C GLY A 200 5.27 17.87 4.99
N ASN A 201 4.87 16.64 4.66
CA ASN A 201 3.47 16.17 4.70
C ASN A 201 3.10 15.63 6.11
N MET A 202 4.04 15.48 7.07
CA MET A 202 3.70 15.30 8.51
C MET A 202 3.16 16.57 9.16
N GLY A 203 3.47 17.76 8.62
CA GLY A 203 2.83 19.02 8.99
C GLY A 203 1.57 19.35 8.18
N GLY A 204 1.39 18.71 7.01
CA GLY A 204 0.24 18.88 6.14
C GLY A 204 -0.29 17.53 5.65
N ARG A 205 -1.40 17.04 6.20
CA ARG A 205 -2.27 16.00 5.61
C ARG A 205 -1.70 14.60 5.27
N GLY A 206 -0.45 14.27 5.56
CA GLY A 206 0.15 12.97 5.18
C GLY A 206 1.15 12.38 6.16
N GLY A 207 1.12 12.76 7.43
CA GLY A 207 1.89 12.09 8.46
C GLY A 207 1.11 11.96 9.75
N SER A 208 0.96 10.71 10.20
CA SER A 208 0.07 10.26 11.29
C SER A 208 -1.42 10.58 11.16
N GLY A 209 -1.88 11.07 10.00
CA GLY A 209 -3.30 11.12 9.68
C GLY A 209 -3.93 9.72 9.58
N ASP A 210 -3.11 8.70 9.32
CA ASP A 210 -3.53 7.32 9.10
C ASP A 210 -3.45 6.44 10.36
N GLY A 211 -3.31 7.05 11.56
CA GLY A 211 -3.34 6.33 12.84
C GLY A 211 -2.18 5.36 13.13
N TRP A 212 -1.16 5.33 12.27
CA TRP A 212 0.04 4.52 12.45
C TRP A 212 1.02 5.15 13.45
N VAL A 213 1.64 4.29 14.25
CA VAL A 213 2.86 4.62 15.01
C VAL A 213 4.07 4.31 14.14
N PHE A 214 4.98 5.26 14.02
CA PHE A 214 6.28 5.06 13.37
C PHE A 214 7.38 5.06 14.42
N LEU A 215 8.19 4.02 14.45
CA LEU A 215 9.40 3.91 15.25
C LEU A 215 10.61 4.16 14.34
N ILE A 216 11.42 5.16 14.65
CA ILE A 216 12.45 5.70 13.75
C ILE A 216 13.80 5.68 14.44
N GLU A 217 14.78 5.03 13.82
CA GLU A 217 16.19 5.11 14.21
C GLU A 217 16.92 6.17 13.37
N PHE A 218 17.51 7.16 14.01
CA PHE A 218 18.43 8.11 13.40
C PHE A 218 19.87 7.63 13.63
N TYR A 219 20.59 7.36 12.54
CA TYR A 219 21.90 6.70 12.59
C TYR A 219 22.92 7.33 11.64
N ALA A 220 24.20 7.00 11.86
CA ALA A 220 25.29 7.25 10.92
C ALA A 220 26.02 5.92 10.61
N PRO A 221 26.36 5.61 9.34
CA PRO A 221 27.05 4.38 8.94
C PRO A 221 28.36 4.09 9.66
N TRP A 222 29.13 5.14 9.96
CA TRP A 222 30.42 5.03 10.66
C TRP A 222 30.29 4.78 12.17
N CYS A 223 29.10 4.97 12.76
CA CYS A 223 28.90 4.85 14.19
C CYS A 223 28.86 3.38 14.66
N GLY A 224 29.79 3.01 15.55
CA GLY A 224 29.87 1.66 16.12
C GLY A 224 28.59 1.21 16.83
N HIS A 225 27.97 2.09 17.64
CA HIS A 225 26.71 1.79 18.33
C HIS A 225 25.54 1.57 17.35
N CYS A 226 25.51 2.30 16.24
CA CYS A 226 24.51 2.11 15.18
C CYS A 226 24.66 0.75 14.49
N ARG A 227 25.90 0.33 14.22
CA ARG A 227 26.16 -1.01 13.64
C ARG A 227 25.74 -2.13 14.58
N GLN A 228 25.95 -1.97 15.89
CA GLN A 228 25.50 -2.95 16.89
C GLN A 228 23.97 -2.99 17.04
N LEU A 229 23.28 -1.87 16.86
CA LEU A 229 21.82 -1.79 16.92
C LEU A 229 21.15 -2.35 15.66
N ALA A 230 21.78 -2.25 14.48
CA ALA A 230 21.23 -2.68 13.20
C ALA A 230 20.58 -4.08 13.19
N PRO A 231 21.25 -5.16 13.65
CA PRO A 231 20.63 -6.49 13.70
C PRO A 231 19.41 -6.56 14.61
N LYS A 232 19.46 -5.87 15.76
CA LYS A 232 18.35 -5.83 16.72
C LYS A 232 17.17 -5.05 16.14
N TRP A 233 17.46 -3.97 15.42
CA TRP A 233 16.47 -3.14 14.73
C TRP A 233 15.73 -3.90 13.63
N SER A 234 16.43 -4.68 12.80
CA SER A 234 15.80 -5.53 11.79
C SER A 234 14.89 -6.59 12.40
N LYS A 235 15.30 -7.24 13.50
CA LYS A 235 14.45 -8.21 14.22
C LYS A 235 13.22 -7.54 14.84
N LEU A 236 13.40 -6.34 15.39
CA LEU A 236 12.32 -5.53 15.92
C LEU A 236 11.30 -5.16 14.83
N ALA A 237 11.76 -4.76 13.65
CA ALA A 237 10.90 -4.45 12.50
C ALA A 237 10.02 -5.64 12.10
N GLU A 238 10.58 -6.85 12.06
CA GLU A 238 9.82 -8.05 11.72
C GLU A 238 8.82 -8.42 12.84
N ALA A 239 9.21 -8.27 14.11
CA ALA A 239 8.34 -8.54 15.25
C ALA A 239 7.16 -7.55 15.37
N LEU A 240 7.32 -6.34 14.85
CA LEU A 240 6.31 -5.27 14.87
C LEU A 240 5.50 -5.16 13.57
N LYS A 241 5.77 -6.04 12.60
CA LYS A 241 5.20 -5.97 11.26
C LYS A 241 3.67 -5.90 11.27
N GLY A 242 3.16 -4.83 10.67
CA GLY A 242 1.72 -4.55 10.56
C GLY A 242 1.06 -4.06 11.85
N VAL A 243 1.83 -3.81 12.91
CA VAL A 243 1.36 -3.17 14.14
C VAL A 243 1.99 -1.78 14.29
N VAL A 244 3.32 -1.69 14.14
CA VAL A 244 4.09 -0.44 14.17
C VAL A 244 4.97 -0.40 12.92
N LYS A 245 5.09 0.79 12.31
CA LYS A 245 6.01 1.00 11.17
C LYS A 245 7.40 1.26 11.72
N VAL A 246 8.39 0.48 11.32
CA VAL A 246 9.77 0.66 11.78
C VAL A 246 10.62 1.19 10.62
N ALA A 247 11.32 2.29 10.85
CA ALA A 247 12.12 3.01 9.86
C ALA A 247 13.52 3.35 10.40
N ALA A 248 14.43 3.69 9.49
CA ALA A 248 15.76 4.20 9.84
C ALA A 248 16.14 5.34 8.90
N VAL A 249 16.76 6.39 9.45
CA VAL A 249 17.20 7.60 8.76
C VAL A 249 18.71 7.71 8.86
N ASN A 250 19.37 7.78 7.71
CA ASN A 250 20.81 8.02 7.64
C ASN A 250 21.07 9.53 7.75
N CYS A 251 21.62 9.97 8.88
CA CYS A 251 21.91 11.38 9.14
C CYS A 251 23.17 11.90 8.45
N ASP A 252 24.05 11.03 7.94
CA ASP A 252 25.15 11.49 7.07
C ASP A 252 24.60 11.96 5.72
N ALA A 253 23.59 11.26 5.19
CA ALA A 253 22.95 11.60 3.93
C ALA A 253 21.86 12.69 4.08
N HIS A 254 21.31 12.84 5.30
CA HIS A 254 20.18 13.74 5.59
C HIS A 254 20.42 14.55 6.87
N SER A 255 21.54 15.27 6.92
CA SER A 255 21.98 16.03 8.09
C SER A 255 20.97 17.10 8.54
N GLU A 256 20.40 17.84 7.60
CA GLU A 256 19.41 18.88 7.86
C GLU A 256 18.13 18.33 8.51
N LEU A 257 17.61 17.21 8.00
CA LEU A 257 16.45 16.53 8.56
C LEU A 257 16.71 16.08 10.01
N CYS A 258 17.88 15.51 10.27
CA CYS A 258 18.24 15.07 11.61
C CYS A 258 18.40 16.25 12.58
N ALA A 259 18.98 17.36 12.13
CA ALA A 259 19.11 18.59 12.90
C ALA A 259 17.73 19.20 13.25
N GLN A 260 16.82 19.28 12.27
CA GLN A 260 15.44 19.78 12.45
C GLN A 260 14.66 18.95 13.49
N HIS A 261 14.93 17.65 13.60
CA HIS A 261 14.31 16.76 14.59
C HIS A 261 15.11 16.62 15.90
N GLY A 262 16.10 17.49 16.12
CA GLY A 262 16.84 17.59 17.38
C GLY A 262 17.74 16.38 17.66
N VAL A 263 18.24 15.71 16.63
CA VAL A 263 19.17 14.58 16.78
C VAL A 263 20.56 15.13 17.10
N LYS A 264 21.02 14.90 18.33
CA LYS A 264 22.32 15.38 18.84
C LYS A 264 23.42 14.31 18.88
N GLY A 265 23.07 13.05 18.62
CA GLY A 265 24.00 11.92 18.69
C GLY A 265 23.40 10.64 18.13
N TYR A 266 24.23 9.63 17.93
CA TYR A 266 23.82 8.39 17.26
C TYR A 266 24.11 7.13 18.10
N PRO A 267 23.22 6.11 18.02
CA PRO A 267 21.88 6.15 17.46
C PRO A 267 20.92 6.94 18.38
N THR A 268 20.00 7.69 17.78
CA THR A 268 18.85 8.29 18.46
C THR A 268 17.58 7.59 17.99
N VAL A 269 16.73 7.15 18.92
CA VAL A 269 15.45 6.52 18.61
C VAL A 269 14.33 7.47 18.98
N LYS A 270 13.41 7.70 18.04
CA LYS A 270 12.19 8.49 18.27
C LYS A 270 10.99 7.75 17.70
N ALA A 271 9.80 8.06 18.20
CA ALA A 271 8.56 7.57 17.66
C ALA A 271 7.66 8.73 17.22
N PHE A 272 7.02 8.58 16.08
CA PHE A 272 6.02 9.52 15.61
C PHE A 272 4.62 8.94 15.84
N VAL A 273 3.83 9.63 16.67
CA VAL A 273 2.52 9.20 17.15
C VAL A 273 1.60 10.41 17.14
N SER A 274 0.47 10.32 16.42
CA SER A 274 -0.58 11.37 16.45
C SER A 274 -0.05 12.80 16.28
N GLY A 275 0.84 13.00 15.30
CA GLY A 275 1.40 14.30 14.93
C GLY A 275 2.60 14.72 15.78
N ARG A 276 3.02 13.89 16.74
CA ARG A 276 4.06 14.21 17.72
C ARG A 276 5.23 13.26 17.63
N LEU A 277 6.42 13.83 17.70
CA LEU A 277 7.66 13.07 17.83
C LEU A 277 8.00 12.93 19.32
N VAL A 278 8.25 11.69 19.76
CA VAL A 278 8.53 11.34 21.15
C VAL A 278 9.89 10.66 21.22
N ASP A 279 10.72 11.09 22.17
CA ASP A 279 12.09 10.59 22.33
C ASP A 279 12.11 9.34 23.19
N TYR A 280 12.92 8.36 22.78
CA TYR A 280 13.18 7.16 23.57
C TYR A 280 14.47 7.32 24.36
N ASN A 281 14.36 7.22 25.68
CA ASN A 281 15.50 7.34 26.61
C ASN A 281 15.82 6.02 27.35
N GLY A 282 15.17 4.91 26.96
CA GLY A 282 15.41 3.59 27.55
C GLY A 282 16.65 2.89 26.97
N ASP A 283 16.87 1.65 27.39
CA ASP A 283 17.97 0.84 26.91
C ASP A 283 17.78 0.36 25.46
N ARG A 284 18.86 0.09 24.74
CA ARG A 284 18.80 -0.28 23.31
C ARG A 284 18.52 -1.77 23.06
N SER A 285 17.89 -2.47 24.00
CA SER A 285 17.46 -3.86 23.78
C SER A 285 16.23 -3.92 22.88
N ALA A 286 16.09 -5.01 22.14
CA ALA A 286 14.93 -5.21 21.27
C ALA A 286 13.62 -5.33 22.06
N SER A 287 13.66 -5.85 23.29
CA SER A 287 12.50 -5.94 24.18
C SER A 287 12.04 -4.57 24.65
N SER A 288 12.96 -3.76 25.20
CA SER A 288 12.63 -2.43 25.73
C SER A 288 12.09 -1.50 24.63
N LEU A 289 12.69 -1.54 23.44
CA LEU A 289 12.20 -0.83 22.26
C LEU A 289 10.83 -1.33 21.79
N LYS A 290 10.61 -2.65 21.80
CA LYS A 290 9.32 -3.24 21.44
C LYS A 290 8.22 -2.81 22.40
N ASP A 291 8.45 -2.97 23.69
CA ASP A 291 7.44 -2.68 24.72
C ASP A 291 7.09 -1.20 24.72
N TRP A 292 8.08 -0.32 24.53
CA TRP A 292 7.83 1.10 24.33
C TRP A 292 7.04 1.39 23.05
N ALA A 293 7.42 0.79 21.91
CA ALA A 293 6.67 0.99 20.66
C ALA A 293 5.20 0.52 20.76
N LEU A 294 4.94 -0.57 21.50
CA LEU A 294 3.60 -1.08 21.73
C LEU A 294 2.79 -0.24 22.72
N SER A 295 3.44 0.41 23.69
CA SER A 295 2.77 1.28 24.66
C SER A 295 2.28 2.58 24.03
N LEU A 296 2.87 2.99 22.90
CA LEU A 296 2.47 4.16 22.12
C LEU A 296 1.21 3.93 21.26
N LEU A 297 0.75 2.69 21.12
CA LEU A 297 -0.44 2.38 20.32
C LEU A 297 -1.70 2.99 20.95
N PRO A 298 -2.62 3.52 20.13
CA PRO A 298 -3.84 4.12 20.64
C PRO A 298 -4.76 3.08 21.27
N SER A 299 -5.41 3.46 22.37
CA SER A 299 -6.41 2.64 23.06
C SER A 299 -7.84 3.01 22.66
N LYS A 300 -8.11 3.09 21.35
CA LYS A 300 -9.44 3.45 20.80
C LYS A 300 -10.39 2.24 20.70
N VAL A 301 -10.38 1.39 21.73
CA VAL A 301 -11.19 0.16 21.79
C VAL A 301 -12.07 0.23 23.03
N ARG A 302 -13.38 0.03 22.87
CA ARG A 302 -14.34 -0.04 23.97
C ARG A 302 -14.50 -1.49 24.44
N THR A 303 -14.08 -1.80 25.66
CA THR A 303 -14.34 -3.12 26.26
C THR A 303 -15.80 -3.20 26.73
N LEU A 304 -16.54 -4.18 26.20
CA LEU A 304 -17.93 -4.44 26.53
C LEU A 304 -17.99 -5.59 27.54
N ASN A 305 -18.42 -5.26 28.75
CA ASN A 305 -18.48 -6.18 29.89
C ASN A 305 -19.90 -6.63 30.19
N ARG A 306 -20.93 -5.97 29.65
CA ARG A 306 -22.35 -6.29 29.88
C ARG A 306 -23.19 -6.05 28.60
N PRO A 307 -24.23 -6.86 28.32
CA PRO A 307 -25.12 -6.64 27.17
C PRO A 307 -25.77 -5.26 27.13
N ALA A 308 -26.04 -4.66 28.28
CA ALA A 308 -26.58 -3.30 28.39
C ALA A 308 -25.71 -2.22 27.72
N GLN A 309 -24.44 -2.50 27.44
CA GLN A 309 -23.52 -1.56 26.75
C GLN A 309 -23.60 -1.66 25.22
N LEU A 310 -24.21 -2.71 24.67
CA LEU A 310 -24.32 -2.91 23.22
C LEU A 310 -25.10 -1.78 22.51
N PRO A 311 -26.26 -1.33 23.01
CA PRO A 311 -27.01 -0.26 22.34
C PRO A 311 -26.19 1.02 22.22
N ASP A 312 -25.51 1.43 23.30
CA ASP A 312 -24.65 2.63 23.32
C ASP A 312 -23.44 2.48 22.39
N PHE A 313 -22.89 1.27 22.26
CA PHE A 313 -21.82 0.99 21.32
C PHE A 313 -22.29 1.05 19.86
N PHE A 314 -23.43 0.43 19.56
CA PHE A 314 -24.03 0.42 18.20
C PHE A 314 -24.53 1.78 17.75
N GLN A 315 -24.88 2.69 18.67
CA GLN A 315 -25.15 4.08 18.34
C GLN A 315 -23.96 4.77 17.64
N LEU A 316 -22.72 4.34 17.89
CA LEU A 316 -21.53 4.92 17.24
C LEU A 316 -21.47 4.66 15.73
N CYS A 317 -22.10 3.57 15.27
CA CYS A 317 -22.16 3.20 13.86
C CYS A 317 -23.56 3.34 13.24
N SER A 318 -24.53 3.90 13.97
CA SER A 318 -25.89 4.07 13.45
C SER A 318 -26.05 5.35 12.61
N PRO A 319 -26.68 5.30 11.43
CA PRO A 319 -26.93 6.47 10.59
C PRO A 319 -27.88 7.48 11.26
N ALA A 320 -28.80 7.01 12.11
CA ALA A 320 -29.88 7.80 12.70
C ALA A 320 -29.56 8.40 14.08
N ALA A 321 -28.37 8.13 14.65
CA ALA A 321 -28.03 8.62 15.98
C ALA A 321 -27.89 10.16 15.97
N LYS A 322 -28.89 10.85 16.52
CA LYS A 322 -28.69 12.23 16.99
C LYS A 322 -27.70 12.14 18.16
N PRO A 323 -26.66 12.98 18.23
CA PRO A 323 -25.82 13.01 19.42
C PRO A 323 -26.71 13.26 20.64
N ALA A 324 -26.63 12.38 21.64
CA ALA A 324 -27.39 12.53 22.87
C ALA A 324 -27.16 13.94 23.43
N LYS A 325 -28.24 14.68 23.70
CA LYS A 325 -28.16 16.04 24.25
C LYS A 325 -27.38 15.97 25.57
N GLY A 326 -26.19 16.58 25.61
CA GLY A 326 -25.34 16.62 26.81
C GLY A 326 -24.11 15.71 26.77
N ALA A 327 -23.95 14.85 25.77
CA ALA A 327 -22.74 14.03 25.61
C ALA A 327 -21.57 14.88 25.05
N LYS A 328 -20.85 15.58 25.94
CA LYS A 328 -19.52 16.15 25.60
C LYS A 328 -18.60 15.00 25.17
N GLY A 329 -18.19 14.98 23.90
CA GLY A 329 -17.25 14.00 23.34
C GLY A 329 -17.83 12.98 22.35
N ALA A 330 -19.17 12.80 22.28
CA ALA A 330 -19.78 11.77 21.41
C ALA A 330 -19.80 12.12 19.91
N LYS A 331 -19.58 13.38 19.53
CA LYS A 331 -19.52 13.78 18.11
C LYS A 331 -18.26 13.29 17.41
N ASP A 332 -17.15 13.11 18.15
CA ASP A 332 -15.84 12.80 17.58
C ASP A 332 -15.55 11.29 17.48
N GLU A 333 -16.46 10.46 18.01
CA GLU A 333 -16.32 8.99 18.03
C GLU A 333 -17.29 8.26 17.09
N ARG A 334 -18.13 9.00 16.35
CA ARG A 334 -19.03 8.41 15.36
C ARG A 334 -18.24 7.86 14.18
N ALA A 335 -18.51 6.61 13.83
CA ALA A 335 -17.90 5.94 12.69
C ALA A 335 -18.52 6.43 11.38
N SER A 336 -17.75 7.13 10.54
CA SER A 336 -18.22 7.62 9.24
C SER A 336 -18.61 6.48 8.29
N GLY A 337 -18.04 5.29 8.47
CA GLY A 337 -18.38 4.09 7.71
C GLY A 337 -19.66 3.38 8.17
N ASN A 338 -20.36 3.89 9.20
CA ASN A 338 -21.52 3.25 9.81
C ASN A 338 -21.26 1.77 10.17
N ALA A 339 -20.05 1.44 10.62
CA ALA A 339 -19.63 0.09 10.96
C ALA A 339 -19.01 0.01 12.36
N CYS A 340 -19.49 -0.93 13.16
CA CYS A 340 -18.95 -1.29 14.46
C CYS A 340 -18.22 -2.63 14.37
N VAL A 341 -16.95 -2.64 14.70
CA VAL A 341 -16.09 -3.83 14.72
C VAL A 341 -16.08 -4.40 16.14
N LEU A 342 -16.43 -5.67 16.29
CA LEU A 342 -16.44 -6.39 17.56
C LEU A 342 -15.46 -7.56 17.52
N LEU A 343 -14.49 -7.54 18.43
CA LEU A 343 -13.56 -8.65 18.64
C LEU A 343 -13.95 -9.44 19.89
N PHE A 344 -14.28 -10.70 19.72
CA PHE A 344 -14.41 -11.67 20.79
C PHE A 344 -13.05 -12.34 21.00
N THR A 345 -12.51 -12.25 22.22
CA THR A 345 -11.16 -12.74 22.52
C THR A 345 -11.11 -13.47 23.85
N ALA A 346 -10.28 -14.52 23.90
CA ALA A 346 -9.93 -15.22 25.14
C ALA A 346 -8.81 -14.54 25.94
N LYS A 347 -8.21 -13.47 25.39
CA LYS A 347 -7.12 -12.75 26.03
C LYS A 347 -7.64 -11.79 27.09
N SER A 348 -6.89 -11.65 28.18
CA SER A 348 -7.14 -10.66 29.25
C SER A 348 -6.89 -9.23 28.80
N ASP A 349 -6.09 -9.02 27.76
CA ASP A 349 -5.67 -7.69 27.31
C ASP A 349 -5.94 -7.50 25.83
N THR A 350 -6.24 -6.26 25.46
CA THR A 350 -6.40 -5.86 24.07
C THR A 350 -5.10 -6.09 23.32
N SER A 351 -5.16 -6.92 22.27
CA SER A 351 -3.97 -7.25 21.48
C SER A 351 -3.37 -6.00 20.81
N PRO A 352 -2.04 -5.91 20.67
CA PRO A 352 -1.40 -4.77 19.99
C PRO A 352 -1.89 -4.59 18.55
N LEU A 353 -2.16 -5.69 17.85
CA LEU A 353 -2.75 -5.65 16.52
C LEU A 353 -4.09 -4.90 16.52
N TYR A 354 -4.99 -5.23 17.45
CA TYR A 354 -6.30 -4.61 17.53
C TYR A 354 -6.22 -3.13 17.93
N LYS A 355 -5.30 -2.77 18.83
CA LYS A 355 -4.98 -1.36 19.15
C LYS A 355 -4.52 -0.60 17.90
N SER A 356 -3.59 -1.17 17.13
CA SER A 356 -3.11 -0.56 15.89
C SER A 356 -4.22 -0.36 14.86
N LEU A 357 -5.07 -1.38 14.64
CA LEU A 357 -6.23 -1.27 13.74
C LEU A 357 -7.22 -0.18 14.21
N SER A 358 -7.48 -0.09 15.51
CA SER A 358 -8.35 0.96 16.07
C SER A 358 -7.83 2.37 15.83
N GLY A 359 -6.50 2.54 15.78
CA GLY A 359 -5.85 3.77 15.39
C GLY A 359 -6.02 4.07 13.90
N GLN A 360 -5.70 3.09 13.06
CA GLN A 360 -5.70 3.24 11.60
C GLN A 360 -7.07 3.59 11.02
N PHE A 361 -8.12 3.04 11.61
CA PHE A 361 -9.50 3.26 11.19
C PHE A 361 -10.24 4.25 12.11
N ALA A 362 -9.51 5.05 12.91
CA ALA A 362 -10.10 6.05 13.79
C ALA A 362 -11.01 7.01 13.01
N GLY A 363 -12.21 7.25 13.54
CA GLY A 363 -13.24 8.07 12.90
C GLY A 363 -13.98 7.38 11.75
N LYS A 364 -13.45 6.29 11.19
CA LYS A 364 -14.11 5.52 10.11
C LYS A 364 -14.91 4.35 10.65
N LEU A 365 -14.34 3.62 11.60
CA LEU A 365 -14.93 2.43 12.22
C LEU A 365 -14.90 2.57 13.74
N ALA A 366 -15.91 2.06 14.43
CA ALA A 366 -15.95 2.00 15.89
C ALA A 366 -15.45 0.62 16.36
N PHE A 367 -14.49 0.56 17.29
CA PHE A 367 -13.91 -0.70 17.75
C PHE A 367 -14.37 -1.04 19.16
N GLY A 368 -14.86 -2.27 19.33
CA GLY A 368 -15.22 -2.85 20.60
C GLY A 368 -14.60 -4.22 20.79
N GLU A 369 -14.45 -4.64 22.04
CA GLU A 369 -13.99 -6.00 22.37
C GLU A 369 -14.89 -6.63 23.45
N VAL A 370 -15.05 -7.94 23.36
CA VAL A 370 -15.73 -8.78 24.33
C VAL A 370 -14.76 -9.87 24.77
N ARG A 371 -14.64 -10.07 26.08
CA ARG A 371 -13.76 -11.10 26.65
C ARG A 371 -14.56 -12.35 27.00
N THR A 372 -13.90 -13.51 27.00
CA THR A 372 -14.51 -14.81 27.38
C THR A 372 -15.17 -14.83 28.75
N SER A 373 -14.80 -13.92 29.65
CA SER A 373 -15.47 -13.74 30.94
C SER A 373 -16.95 -13.37 30.81
N ASN A 374 -17.39 -12.86 29.65
CA ASN A 374 -18.80 -12.57 29.37
C ASN A 374 -19.37 -13.59 28.37
N LYS A 375 -19.87 -14.71 28.92
CA LYS A 375 -20.51 -15.77 28.12
C LYS A 375 -21.84 -15.31 27.51
N GLU A 376 -22.58 -14.43 28.18
CA GLU A 376 -23.88 -13.93 27.72
C GLU A 376 -23.76 -13.18 26.39
N LEU A 377 -22.77 -12.29 26.25
CA LEU A 377 -22.48 -11.60 25.00
C LEU A 377 -22.04 -12.58 23.91
N SER A 378 -21.17 -13.53 24.23
CA SER A 378 -20.74 -14.54 23.25
C SER A 378 -21.92 -15.40 22.77
N ASP A 379 -22.81 -15.82 23.67
CA ASP A 379 -24.00 -16.59 23.35
C ASP A 379 -24.96 -15.77 22.47
N GLN A 380 -25.17 -14.48 22.78
CA GLN A 380 -26.02 -13.57 22.02
C GLN A 380 -25.58 -13.44 20.54
N PHE A 381 -24.27 -13.44 20.29
CA PHE A 381 -23.71 -13.41 18.93
C PHE A 381 -23.33 -14.79 18.39
N GLY A 382 -23.72 -15.89 19.07
CA GLY A 382 -23.42 -17.26 18.64
C GLY A 382 -21.93 -17.54 18.46
N VAL A 383 -21.07 -16.92 19.27
CA VAL A 383 -19.61 -17.07 19.20
C VAL A 383 -19.18 -18.27 20.05
N THR A 384 -18.76 -19.33 19.38
CA THR A 384 -18.29 -20.58 20.01
C THR A 384 -16.77 -20.77 19.95
N SER A 385 -16.08 -20.03 19.07
CA SER A 385 -14.63 -20.08 18.87
C SER A 385 -14.00 -18.70 19.00
N TYR A 386 -12.74 -18.68 19.47
CA TYR A 386 -11.97 -17.46 19.71
C TYR A 386 -10.59 -17.56 19.03
N PRO A 387 -10.05 -16.45 18.51
CA PRO A 387 -10.69 -15.14 18.38
C PRO A 387 -11.75 -15.11 17.27
N CYS A 388 -12.81 -14.32 17.46
CA CYS A 388 -13.84 -14.09 16.43
C CYS A 388 -14.01 -12.58 16.21
N LEU A 389 -13.94 -12.14 14.97
CA LEU A 389 -14.09 -10.73 14.58
C LEU A 389 -15.37 -10.57 13.76
N LEU A 390 -16.22 -9.67 14.21
CA LEU A 390 -17.50 -9.34 13.59
C LEU A 390 -17.53 -7.87 13.20
N VAL A 391 -18.23 -7.54 12.12
CA VAL A 391 -18.55 -6.16 11.74
C VAL A 391 -20.06 -6.03 11.69
N VAL A 392 -20.61 -5.09 12.46
CA VAL A 392 -22.03 -4.77 12.54
C VAL A 392 -22.27 -3.47 11.78
N CYS A 393 -23.14 -3.52 10.77
CA CYS A 393 -23.49 -2.34 9.97
C CYS A 393 -24.66 -1.56 10.57
N ASN A 394 -24.65 -0.24 10.44
CA ASN A 394 -25.73 0.68 10.78
C ASN A 394 -26.27 0.57 12.23
N GLY A 395 -25.52 -0.08 13.13
CA GLY A 395 -25.96 -0.39 14.48
C GLY A 395 -27.05 -1.47 14.57
N ASP A 396 -27.30 -2.23 13.51
CA ASP A 396 -28.24 -3.36 13.49
C ASP A 396 -27.47 -4.69 13.58
N ALA A 397 -27.63 -5.38 14.73
CA ALA A 397 -26.98 -6.65 15.03
C ALA A 397 -27.30 -7.77 14.02
N ASP A 398 -28.43 -7.68 13.32
CA ASP A 398 -28.80 -8.64 12.28
C ASP A 398 -28.00 -8.44 10.99
N THR A 399 -27.46 -7.23 10.77
CA THR A 399 -26.63 -6.89 9.58
C THR A 399 -25.16 -7.03 9.91
N MET A 400 -24.79 -8.21 10.41
CA MET A 400 -23.42 -8.52 10.82
C MET A 400 -22.70 -9.45 9.85
N GLU A 401 -21.40 -9.21 9.68
CA GLU A 401 -20.51 -10.05 8.88
C GLU A 401 -19.39 -10.61 9.74
N ARG A 402 -19.13 -11.92 9.62
CA ARG A 402 -18.03 -12.60 10.32
C ARG A 402 -16.77 -12.63 9.47
N TYR A 403 -15.65 -12.29 10.07
CA TYR A 403 -14.35 -12.47 9.44
C TYR A 403 -13.92 -13.94 9.47
N GLN A 404 -13.52 -14.49 8.31
CA GLN A 404 -13.13 -15.90 8.15
C GLN A 404 -11.65 -16.12 7.82
N GLY A 405 -10.86 -15.05 7.71
CA GLY A 405 -9.46 -15.15 7.30
C GLY A 405 -8.47 -15.32 8.47
N ASP A 406 -7.20 -15.33 8.12
CA ASP A 406 -6.09 -15.34 9.09
C ASP A 406 -6.15 -14.13 10.03
N PHE A 407 -5.95 -14.36 11.33
CA PHE A 407 -5.82 -13.30 12.33
C PHE A 407 -4.45 -12.60 12.27
N LYS A 408 -4.17 -12.00 11.13
CA LYS A 408 -2.95 -11.23 10.82
C LYS A 408 -3.33 -9.81 10.40
N SER A 409 -2.38 -8.89 10.54
CA SER A 409 -2.55 -7.47 10.28
C SER A 409 -3.10 -7.15 8.89
N GLU A 410 -2.48 -7.70 7.86
CA GLU A 410 -2.81 -7.39 6.47
C GLU A 410 -4.17 -7.96 6.04
N PRO A 411 -4.49 -9.26 6.25
CA PRO A 411 -5.82 -9.80 5.95
C PRO A 411 -6.97 -9.06 6.66
N ILE A 412 -6.84 -8.81 7.97
CA ILE A 412 -7.86 -8.07 8.72
C ILE A 412 -7.96 -6.62 8.22
N GLY A 413 -6.83 -5.94 8.01
CA GLY A 413 -6.82 -4.58 7.50
C GLY A 413 -7.54 -4.44 6.16
N ARG A 414 -7.29 -5.35 5.21
CA ARG A 414 -7.99 -5.38 3.92
C ARG A 414 -9.49 -5.65 4.06
N PHE A 415 -9.89 -6.52 4.99
CA PHE A 415 -11.30 -6.78 5.28
C PHE A 415 -11.99 -5.54 5.84
N LEU A 416 -11.42 -4.91 6.88
CA LEU A 416 -11.98 -3.71 7.50
C LEU A 416 -12.04 -2.50 6.54
N GLN A 417 -11.08 -2.38 5.63
CA GLN A 417 -11.06 -1.32 4.61
C GLN A 417 -12.31 -1.31 3.72
N GLN A 418 -12.98 -2.45 3.55
CA GLN A 418 -14.21 -2.57 2.75
C GLN A 418 -15.41 -1.86 3.41
N PHE A 419 -15.34 -1.60 4.72
CA PHE A 419 -16.38 -0.91 5.48
C PHE A 419 -16.04 0.56 5.77
N ALA A 420 -14.78 0.94 5.62
CA ALA A 420 -14.26 2.23 6.09
C ALA A 420 -14.85 3.46 5.35
N ASP A 421 -15.35 3.28 4.12
CA ASP A 421 -16.00 4.33 3.33
C ASP A 421 -17.54 4.31 3.42
N GLY A 422 -18.11 3.38 4.19
CA GLY A 422 -19.55 3.23 4.40
C GLY A 422 -20.33 2.65 3.23
N ARG A 423 -19.70 2.37 2.07
CA ARG A 423 -20.42 1.82 0.90
C ARG A 423 -20.98 0.43 1.20
N ARG A 424 -20.19 -0.43 1.84
CA ARG A 424 -20.62 -1.79 2.19
C ARG A 424 -21.80 -1.80 3.17
N CYS A 425 -21.74 -0.98 4.23
CA CYS A 425 -22.86 -0.89 5.16
C CYS A 425 -24.12 -0.24 4.56
N SER A 426 -23.98 0.61 3.56
CA SER A 426 -25.12 1.21 2.85
C SER A 426 -25.90 0.16 2.02
N GLN A 427 -25.22 -0.86 1.49
CA GLN A 427 -25.83 -1.94 0.72
C GLN A 427 -26.73 -2.86 1.55
N VAL A 428 -26.35 -3.11 2.81
CA VAL A 428 -27.07 -4.00 3.74
C VAL A 428 -28.10 -3.27 4.61
N MET A 429 -28.27 -1.97 4.44
CA MET A 429 -29.27 -1.20 5.20
C MET A 429 -30.67 -1.76 4.91
N LYS A 430 -31.39 -2.19 5.95
CA LYS A 430 -32.80 -2.60 5.80
C LYS A 430 -33.67 -1.36 5.58
N LEU A 431 -34.61 -1.45 4.65
CA LEU A 431 -35.66 -0.46 4.48
C LEU A 431 -36.79 -0.80 5.45
N ASP A 432 -37.29 0.18 6.19
CA ASP A 432 -38.45 0.00 7.07
C ASP A 432 -39.71 -0.24 6.21
N PRO A 433 -40.38 -1.41 6.33
CA PRO A 433 -41.61 -1.70 5.58
C PRO A 433 -42.76 -0.73 5.89
N HIS A 434 -42.74 -0.13 7.09
CA HIS A 434 -43.78 0.75 7.63
C HIS A 434 -43.47 2.23 7.47
N ALA A 435 -42.27 2.58 6.98
CA ALA A 435 -41.93 3.96 6.71
C ALA A 435 -42.75 4.53 5.55
N ASP A 436 -43.14 5.80 5.70
CA ASP A 436 -43.84 6.55 4.68
C ASP A 436 -42.85 7.21 3.71
N TYR A 437 -42.42 6.45 2.70
CA TYR A 437 -41.47 6.91 1.68
C TYR A 437 -42.01 8.04 0.79
N SER A 438 -43.34 8.25 0.77
CA SER A 438 -43.96 9.34 0.00
C SER A 438 -43.52 10.72 0.50
N LYS A 439 -43.09 10.83 1.77
CA LYS A 439 -42.58 12.07 2.36
C LYS A 439 -41.13 12.40 1.98
N MET A 440 -40.39 11.46 1.38
CA MET A 440 -39.00 11.68 0.97
C MET A 440 -38.90 12.45 -0.35
N ARG A 441 -37.77 13.15 -0.57
CA ARG A 441 -37.47 13.79 -1.85
C ARG A 441 -37.02 12.73 -2.87
N VAL A 442 -37.28 12.96 -4.16
CA VAL A 442 -36.86 12.04 -5.25
C VAL A 442 -35.36 11.75 -5.21
N ALA A 443 -34.53 12.74 -4.90
CA ALA A 443 -33.08 12.55 -4.74
C ALA A 443 -32.72 11.52 -3.64
N GLN A 444 -33.46 11.51 -2.52
CA GLN A 444 -33.23 10.57 -1.43
C GLN A 444 -33.69 9.16 -1.82
N LEU A 445 -34.83 9.03 -2.52
CA LEU A 445 -35.31 7.75 -3.03
C LEU A 445 -34.35 7.16 -4.08
N LYS A 446 -33.85 8.00 -5.00
CA LYS A 446 -32.79 7.62 -5.95
C LYS A 446 -31.53 7.16 -5.25
N GLN A 447 -31.13 7.84 -4.17
CA GLN A 447 -29.97 7.43 -3.39
C GLN A 447 -30.18 6.06 -2.73
N LEU A 448 -31.34 5.81 -2.12
CA LEU A 448 -31.67 4.50 -1.53
C LEU A 448 -31.60 3.36 -2.54
N LEU A 449 -32.07 3.57 -3.77
CA LEU A 449 -31.99 2.58 -4.85
C LEU A 449 -30.54 2.40 -5.33
N LYS A 450 -29.83 3.51 -5.55
CA LYS A 450 -28.42 3.52 -5.99
C LYS A 450 -27.49 2.84 -4.98
N ASP A 451 -27.69 3.08 -3.69
CA ASP A 451 -26.92 2.45 -2.60
C ASP A 451 -27.07 0.92 -2.61
N ARG A 452 -28.18 0.42 -3.15
CA ARG A 452 -28.45 -1.02 -3.33
C ARG A 452 -28.10 -1.53 -4.73
N GLY A 453 -27.42 -0.72 -5.56
CA GLY A 453 -27.05 -1.07 -6.93
C GLY A 453 -28.22 -1.15 -7.90
N ILE A 454 -29.40 -0.64 -7.53
CA ILE A 454 -30.62 -0.71 -8.32
C ILE A 454 -30.77 0.59 -9.11
N VAL A 455 -30.74 0.48 -10.44
CA VAL A 455 -31.11 1.56 -11.34
C VAL A 455 -32.56 1.35 -11.76
N CYS A 456 -33.47 2.18 -11.26
CA CYS A 456 -34.86 2.12 -11.71
C CYS A 456 -34.98 2.80 -13.08
N ARG A 457 -34.99 1.99 -14.14
CA ARG A 457 -35.10 2.46 -15.54
C ARG A 457 -36.53 2.93 -15.87
N ASP A 458 -37.51 2.41 -15.13
CA ASP A 458 -38.92 2.59 -15.41
C ASP A 458 -39.56 3.67 -14.51
N CYS A 459 -38.76 4.27 -13.61
CA CYS A 459 -39.23 5.30 -12.69
C CYS A 459 -39.13 6.70 -13.32
N VAL A 460 -40.28 7.27 -13.69
CA VAL A 460 -40.36 8.62 -14.27
C VAL A 460 -40.84 9.61 -13.22
N GLU A 461 -41.90 9.26 -12.50
CA GLU A 461 -42.50 10.10 -11.47
C GLU A 461 -42.07 9.69 -10.06
N LYS A 462 -42.25 10.59 -9.09
CA LYS A 462 -41.89 10.33 -7.69
C LYS A 462 -42.53 9.05 -7.16
N ASP A 463 -43.79 8.80 -7.50
CA ASP A 463 -44.55 7.66 -7.01
C ASP A 463 -43.97 6.32 -7.50
N ASP A 464 -43.34 6.29 -8.67
CA ASP A 464 -42.64 5.10 -9.16
C ASP A 464 -41.44 4.76 -8.27
N TYR A 465 -40.66 5.78 -7.89
CA TYR A 465 -39.55 5.62 -6.96
C TYR A 465 -40.04 5.16 -5.57
N VAL A 466 -41.15 5.74 -5.08
CA VAL A 466 -41.75 5.36 -3.79
C VAL A 466 -42.18 3.90 -3.82
N LYS A 467 -42.95 3.49 -4.84
CA LYS A 467 -43.39 2.09 -5.01
C LYS A 467 -42.20 1.14 -5.05
N ARG A 468 -41.17 1.48 -5.83
CA ARG A 468 -39.98 0.63 -5.96
C ARG A 468 -39.23 0.45 -4.63
N VAL A 469 -39.09 1.51 -3.86
CA VAL A 469 -38.47 1.44 -2.52
C VAL A 469 -39.35 0.64 -1.55
N GLN A 470 -40.68 0.82 -1.59
CA GLN A 470 -41.62 0.09 -0.73
C GLN A 470 -41.64 -1.42 -1.04
N GLU A 471 -41.53 -1.81 -2.30
CA GLU A 471 -41.38 -3.21 -2.72
C GLU A 471 -40.12 -3.83 -2.12
N LEU A 472 -38.98 -3.14 -2.22
CA LEU A 472 -37.72 -3.59 -1.64
C LEU A 472 -37.79 -3.69 -0.11
N ALA A 473 -38.52 -2.79 0.54
CA ALA A 473 -38.75 -2.84 1.98
C ALA A 473 -39.59 -4.06 2.41
N ARG A 474 -40.47 -4.55 1.54
CA ARG A 474 -41.32 -5.72 1.79
C ARG A 474 -40.67 -7.05 1.40
N GLN A 475 -39.56 -7.03 0.66
CA GLN A 475 -38.84 -8.26 0.33
C GLN A 475 -38.22 -8.87 1.59
N PRO A 476 -38.44 -10.16 1.86
CA PRO A 476 -37.75 -10.83 2.95
C PRO A 476 -36.24 -10.78 2.66
N THR A 477 -35.46 -10.21 3.57
CA THR A 477 -34.00 -10.23 3.47
C THR A 477 -33.56 -11.68 3.35
N ALA A 478 -32.96 -12.04 2.21
CA ALA A 478 -32.43 -13.38 2.02
C ALA A 478 -31.47 -13.68 3.19
N LYS A 479 -31.79 -14.69 4.00
CA LYS A 479 -30.90 -15.18 5.05
C LYS A 479 -29.60 -15.61 4.38
N SER A 480 -28.51 -14.90 4.65
CA SER A 480 -27.14 -15.33 4.32
C SER A 480 -26.57 -16.17 5.46
#